data_AF-A0A7X4A5T9-F1
#
_entry.id   AF-A0A7X4A5T9-F1
#
_cell.length_a   1.000
_cell.length_b   1.000
_cell.length_c   1.000
_cell.angle_alpha   90.00
_cell.angle_beta   90.00
_cell.angle_gamma   90.00
#
_symmetry.space_group_name_H-M   'P 1'
#
loop_
_entity.id
_entity.type
_entity.pdbx_description
1 polymer ?
#
loop_
_entity_poly.entity_id
_entity_poly.type
_entity_poly.pdbx_seq_one_letter_code
_entity_poly.pdbx_strand_id
1 'polypeptide(L)'
;MRRRQGGSSFLRTGSMRALAVLIGKSPVRCIKKESDRYGRLLAQCFSDNTDLGAEQVRQGWAVAYRKYTRTYVAIEERAREARKGMWAGAFEMPWNWRRKNR
;
A
#
# COMPACT_ATOMS: atom_id res chain seq x y z
N MET A 1 -0.69 -29.02 -9.92
CA MET A 1 -1.80 -28.05 -10.06
C MET A 1 -1.33 -26.66 -9.63
N ARG A 2 -1.00 -25.77 -10.58
CA ARG A 2 -0.59 -24.38 -10.28
C ARG A 2 -1.85 -23.54 -10.05
N ARG A 3 -2.16 -23.19 -8.80
CA ARG A 3 -3.24 -22.24 -8.50
C ARG A 3 -2.89 -20.87 -9.09
N ARG A 4 -3.56 -20.48 -10.17
CA ARG A 4 -3.68 -19.08 -10.60
C ARG A 4 -4.49 -18.34 -9.54
N GLN A 5 -3.85 -17.85 -8.48
CA GLN A 5 -4.47 -16.94 -7.53
C GLN A 5 -3.69 -15.62 -7.52
N GLY A 6 -3.95 -14.80 -8.54
CA GLY A 6 -3.39 -13.46 -8.69
C GLY A 6 -4.44 -12.52 -9.28
N GLY A 7 -5.69 -12.62 -8.81
CA GLY A 7 -6.75 -11.71 -9.22
C GLY A 7 -6.72 -10.41 -8.40
N SER A 8 -7.10 -9.29 -9.02
CA SER A 8 -7.31 -7.97 -8.38
C SER A 8 -8.08 -8.03 -7.04
N SER A 9 -9.01 -8.98 -6.91
CA SER A 9 -9.77 -9.24 -5.68
C SER A 9 -8.89 -9.65 -4.48
N PHE A 10 -7.91 -10.54 -4.69
CA PHE A 10 -7.03 -11.02 -3.61
C PHE A 10 -6.17 -9.88 -3.02
N LEU A 11 -5.65 -9.01 -3.89
CA LEU A 11 -4.84 -7.87 -3.50
C LEU A 11 -5.66 -6.87 -2.66
N ARG A 12 -6.90 -6.61 -3.08
CA ARG A 12 -7.83 -5.70 -2.38
C ARG A 12 -8.18 -6.23 -0.99
N THR A 13 -8.57 -7.49 -0.88
CA THR A 13 -8.99 -8.08 0.40
C THR A 13 -7.82 -8.20 1.37
N GLY A 14 -6.62 -8.58 0.89
CA GLY A 14 -5.41 -8.66 1.71
C GLY A 14 -5.03 -7.31 2.31
N SER A 15 -4.98 -6.26 1.47
CA SER A 15 -4.66 -4.90 1.90
C SER A 15 -5.66 -4.34 2.90
N MET A 16 -6.96 -4.54 2.66
CA MET A 16 -8.02 -4.08 3.57
C MET A 16 -7.96 -4.76 4.93
N ARG A 17 -7.76 -6.08 4.95
CA ARG A 17 -7.64 -6.85 6.19
C ARG A 17 -6.40 -6.46 6.99
N ALA A 18 -5.25 -6.32 6.33
CA ALA A 18 -4.03 -5.89 6.99
C ALA A 18 -4.21 -4.52 7.64
N LEU A 19 -4.81 -3.56 6.94
CA LEU A 19 -5.09 -2.24 7.49
C LEU A 19 -6.05 -2.29 8.69
N ALA A 20 -7.12 -3.07 8.60
CA ALA A 20 -8.08 -3.22 9.70
C ALA A 20 -7.42 -3.79 10.97
N VAL A 21 -6.50 -4.76 10.80
CA VAL A 21 -5.71 -5.31 11.92
C VAL A 21 -4.76 -4.26 12.50
N LEU A 22 -4.11 -3.45 11.66
CA LEU A 22 -3.18 -2.41 12.10
C LEU A 22 -3.85 -1.27 12.87
N ILE A 23 -5.06 -0.90 12.46
CA ILE A 23 -5.85 0.12 13.16
C ILE A 23 -6.44 -0.47 14.44
N GLY A 24 -6.98 -1.69 14.37
CA GLY A 24 -7.64 -2.33 15.49
C GLY A 24 -8.75 -1.45 16.06
N LYS A 25 -8.62 -1.08 17.35
CA LYS A 25 -9.51 -0.14 18.04
C LYS A 25 -8.84 1.21 18.35
N SER A 26 -7.60 1.40 17.92
CA SER A 26 -6.83 2.61 18.22
C SER A 26 -7.31 3.80 17.38
N PRO A 27 -7.26 5.02 17.92
CA PRO A 27 -7.58 6.22 17.16
C PRO A 27 -6.54 6.45 16.06
N VAL A 28 -7.01 6.89 14.89
CA VAL A 28 -6.15 7.21 13.76
C VAL A 28 -5.93 8.72 13.67
N ARG A 29 -4.67 9.14 13.66
CA ARG A 29 -4.26 10.54 13.46
C ARG A 29 -3.62 10.70 12.09
N CYS A 30 -4.19 11.55 11.24
CA CYS A 30 -3.66 11.84 9.92
C CYS A 30 -3.05 13.24 9.84
N ILE A 31 -1.82 13.34 9.36
CA ILE A 31 -1.12 14.59 9.10
C ILE A 31 -1.25 14.91 7.61
N LYS A 32 -1.95 16.00 7.29
CA LYS A 32 -2.06 16.52 5.91
C LYS A 32 -0.68 16.87 5.37
N LYS A 33 -0.39 16.44 4.13
CA LYS A 33 0.84 16.78 3.41
C LYS A 33 0.54 17.72 2.25
N GLU A 34 -0.32 17.31 1.33
CA GLU A 34 -0.64 18.07 0.12
C GLU A 34 -2.03 17.69 -0.40
N SER A 35 -2.53 18.38 -1.41
CA SER A 35 -3.67 17.91 -2.21
C SER A 35 -3.19 17.62 -3.62
N ASP A 36 -3.66 16.53 -4.23
CA ASP A 36 -3.31 16.25 -5.62
C ASP A 36 -4.09 17.14 -6.61
N ARG A 37 -3.72 17.05 -7.90
CA ARG A 37 -4.38 17.79 -9.01
C ARG A 37 -5.88 17.51 -9.18
N TYR A 38 -6.43 16.52 -8.48
CA TYR A 38 -7.85 16.16 -8.48
C TYR A 38 -8.55 16.63 -7.19
N GLY A 39 -7.88 17.43 -6.36
CA GLY A 39 -8.41 17.95 -5.10
C GLY A 39 -8.39 16.94 -3.95
N ARG A 40 -7.79 15.76 -4.11
CA ARG A 40 -7.77 14.74 -3.06
C ARG A 40 -6.67 15.03 -2.05
N LEU A 41 -7.03 14.97 -0.78
CA LEU A 41 -6.10 15.12 0.34
C LEU A 41 -5.11 13.96 0.40
N LEU A 42 -3.82 14.27 0.32
CA LEU A 42 -2.72 13.36 0.61
C LEU A 42 -2.27 13.58 2.06
N ALA A 43 -2.34 12.52 2.86
CA ALA A 43 -1.99 12.55 4.26
C ALA A 43 -1.16 11.34 4.64
N GLN A 44 -0.37 11.50 5.70
CA GLN A 44 0.32 10.40 6.38
C GLN A 44 -0.47 10.07 7.65
N CYS A 45 -0.94 8.83 7.77
CA CYS A 45 -1.82 8.41 8.86
C CYS A 45 -1.10 7.46 9.81
N PHE A 46 -1.35 7.67 11.09
CA PHE A 46 -0.75 6.96 12.19
C PHE A 46 -1.82 6.34 13.08
N SER A 47 -1.60 5.12 13.53
CA SER A 47 -2.32 4.52 14.66
C SER A 47 -1.33 4.44 15.81
N ASP A 48 -1.60 5.17 16.89
CA ASP A 48 -0.62 5.45 17.94
C ASP A 48 0.69 6.02 17.37
N ASN A 49 1.81 5.30 17.49
CA ASN A 49 3.12 5.66 16.91
C ASN A 49 3.45 4.90 15.61
N THR A 50 2.51 4.13 15.07
CA THR A 50 2.71 3.32 13.87
C THR A 50 2.24 4.05 12.62
N ASP A 51 3.15 4.27 11.67
CA ASP A 51 2.80 4.76 10.32
C ASP A 51 2.10 3.64 9.53
N LEU A 52 0.79 3.82 9.31
CA LEU A 52 -0.06 2.84 8.62
C LEU A 52 0.36 2.63 7.16
N GLY A 53 0.81 3.68 6.49
CA GLY A 53 1.26 3.61 5.11
C GLY A 53 2.57 2.85 4.99
N ALA A 54 3.54 3.16 5.86
CA ALA A 54 4.81 2.44 5.92
C ALA A 54 4.60 0.96 6.21
N GLU A 55 3.72 0.63 7.15
CA GLU A 55 3.45 -0.75 7.56
C GLU A 55 2.75 -1.55 6.46
N GLN A 56 1.79 -0.95 5.74
CA GLN A 56 1.18 -1.58 4.55
C GLN A 56 2.20 -1.89 3.46
N VAL A 57 3.17 -0.99 3.24
CA VAL A 57 4.28 -1.25 2.30
C VAL A 57 5.20 -2.35 2.84
N ARG A 58 5.52 -2.33 4.14
CA ARG A 58 6.38 -3.33 4.79
C ARG A 58 5.80 -4.74 4.74
N GLN A 59 4.48 -4.87 4.81
CA GLN A 59 3.78 -6.15 4.66
C GLN A 59 3.55 -6.55 3.19
N GLY A 60 3.92 -5.69 2.23
CA GLY A 60 3.77 -5.96 0.81
C GLY A 60 2.34 -5.81 0.29
N TRP A 61 1.48 -5.07 0.98
CA TRP A 61 0.09 -4.79 0.59
C TRP A 61 -0.10 -3.42 -0.07
N ALA A 62 0.95 -2.61 -0.10
CA ALA A 62 0.99 -1.34 -0.80
C ALA A 62 2.35 -1.16 -1.49
N VAL A 63 2.38 -0.27 -2.49
CA VAL A 63 3.59 0.12 -3.24
C VAL A 63 3.95 1.56 -2.92
N ALA A 64 5.24 1.89 -2.92
CA ALA A 64 5.69 3.24 -2.64
C ALA A 64 5.40 4.14 -3.85
N TYR A 65 4.53 5.15 -3.66
CA TYR A 65 4.23 6.07 -4.76
C TYR A 65 5.25 7.20 -4.83
N ARG A 66 6.35 6.92 -5.53
CA ARG A 66 7.55 7.77 -5.69
C ARG A 66 7.29 9.18 -6.20
N LYS A 67 6.12 9.41 -6.83
CA LYS A 67 5.67 10.73 -7.30
C LYS A 67 5.46 11.73 -6.16
N TYR A 68 5.01 11.26 -4.99
CA TYR A 68 4.69 12.13 -3.84
C TYR A 68 5.70 12.03 -2.71
N THR A 69 6.26 10.84 -2.48
CA THR A 69 7.25 10.65 -1.43
C THR A 69 8.20 9.52 -1.74
N ARG A 70 9.46 9.67 -1.29
CA ARG A 70 10.47 8.62 -1.31
C ARG A 70 10.60 7.88 0.02
N THR A 71 9.88 8.30 1.06
CA THR A 71 9.98 7.76 2.43
C THR A 71 9.79 6.24 2.49
N TYR A 72 8.95 5.66 1.63
CA TYR A 72 8.64 4.22 1.67
C TYR A 72 9.45 3.38 0.69
N VAL A 73 10.36 3.96 -0.09
CA VAL A 73 11.07 3.22 -1.15
C VAL A 73 11.93 2.10 -0.55
N ALA A 74 12.76 2.40 0.45
CA ALA A 74 13.59 1.38 1.09
C ALA A 74 12.74 0.27 1.76
N ILE A 75 11.55 0.60 2.25
CA ILE A 75 10.62 -0.34 2.86
C ILE A 75 10.02 -1.27 1.78
N GLU A 76 9.63 -0.71 0.64
CA GLU A 76 9.12 -1.44 -0.52
C GLU A 76 10.16 -2.42 -1.06
N GLU A 77 11.40 -1.98 -1.24
CA GLU A 77 12.47 -2.83 -1.77
C GLU A 77 12.71 -4.03 -0.85
N ARG A 78 12.76 -3.84 0.47
CA ARG A 78 12.84 -4.94 1.46
C ARG A 78 11.63 -5.88 1.40
N ALA A 79 10.42 -5.35 1.24
CA ALA A 79 9.22 -6.17 1.14
C ALA A 79 9.19 -7.01 -0.16
N ARG A 80 9.72 -6.44 -1.25
CA ARG A 80 9.88 -7.13 -2.54
C ARG A 80 10.90 -8.24 -2.47
N GLU A 81 12.08 -7.98 -1.90
CA GLU A 81 13.14 -8.98 -1.70
C GLU A 81 12.65 -10.14 -0.85
N ALA A 82 11.89 -9.84 0.22
CA ALA A 82 11.28 -10.83 1.09
C ALA A 82 10.00 -11.48 0.50
N ARG A 83 9.59 -11.15 -0.74
CA ARG A 83 8.38 -11.66 -1.41
C ARG A 83 7.12 -11.59 -0.54
N LYS A 84 6.92 -10.48 0.17
CA LYS A 84 5.77 -10.30 1.08
C LYS A 84 4.49 -9.92 0.33
N GLY A 85 3.35 -10.41 0.84
CA GLY A 85 2.03 -10.00 0.37
C GLY A 85 1.87 -10.17 -1.15
N MET A 86 1.63 -9.06 -1.84
CA MET A 86 1.46 -9.03 -3.30
C MET A 86 2.75 -9.41 -4.06
N TRP A 87 3.93 -9.17 -3.46
CA TRP A 87 5.23 -9.49 -4.06
C TRP A 87 5.55 -11.00 -4.08
N ALA A 88 4.74 -11.84 -3.42
CA ALA A 88 4.83 -13.30 -3.55
C ALA A 88 4.37 -13.80 -4.92
N GLY A 89 3.59 -13.00 -5.65
CA GLY A 89 3.02 -13.34 -6.95
C GLY A 89 3.32 -12.29 -8.02
N ALA A 90 2.74 -12.50 -9.20
CA ALA A 90 2.75 -11.51 -10.27
C ALA A 90 1.57 -10.55 -10.11
N PHE A 91 1.83 -9.26 -10.23
CA PHE A 91 0.81 -8.22 -10.31
C PHE A 91 1.31 -7.07 -11.19
N GLU A 92 0.39 -6.23 -11.66
CA GLU A 92 0.73 -5.01 -12.39
C GLU A 92 0.76 -3.81 -11.43
N MET A 93 1.80 -2.96 -11.56
CA MET A 93 1.88 -1.75 -10.74
C MET A 93 0.65 -0.84 -10.95
N PRO A 94 0.04 -0.29 -9.89
CA PRO A 94 -1.21 0.46 -9.99
C PRO A 94 -1.21 1.63 -10.97
N TRP A 95 -0.07 2.30 -11.17
CA TRP A 95 0.05 3.40 -12.14
C TRP A 95 0.11 2.92 -13.59
N ASN A 96 0.68 1.72 -13.84
CA ASN A 96 0.67 1.13 -15.17
C ASN A 96 -0.75 0.77 -15.57
N TRP A 97 -1.50 0.12 -14.66
CA TRP A 97 -2.92 -0.19 -14.88
C TRP A 97 -3.74 1.09 -15.10
N ARG A 98 -3.58 2.11 -14.24
CA ARG A 98 -4.28 3.40 -14.38
C ARG A 98 -3.96 4.17 -15.66
N ARG A 99 -2.76 3.98 -16.24
CA ARG A 99 -2.39 4.61 -17.52
C ARG A 99 -3.03 3.88 -18.71
N LYS A 100 -3.17 2.56 -18.63
CA LYS A 100 -3.81 1.74 -19.67
C LYS A 100 -5.34 1.85 -19.69
N ASN A 101 -5.94 2.09 -18.54
CA ASN A 101 -7.40 2.10 -18.34
C ASN A 101 -7.93 3.51 -18.03
N ARG A 102 -7.31 4.54 -18.62
CA ARG A 102 -7.79 5.93 -18.49
C ARG A 102 -8.72 6.25 -19.65
#